data_AF-A0A8S3FMX5-F1
#
_entry.id   AF-A0A8S3FMX5-F1
#
_cell.length_a   1.000
_cell.length_b   1.000
_cell.length_c   1.000
_cell.angle_alpha   90.00
_cell.angle_beta   90.00
_cell.angle_gamma   90.00
#
_symmetry.space_group_name_H-M   'P 1'
#
loop_
_entity.id
_entity.type
_entity.pdbx_description
1 polymer ?
#
loop_
_entity_poly.entity_id
_entity_poly.type
_entity_poly.pdbx_seq_one_letter_code
_entity_poly.pdbx_strand_id
1 'polypeptide(L)'
;IETREEMLLVDSSLTGVGCLEKQSNGIWCLVPHKKWGGILTQSSRAEIISEYRDRSYYVRIFSICFGIVAIGTATYLIHKYYFKNRRQINRLPNILPANNNNETDDQTTARLQCVICLENEIMYSLQPCSHLGLCHLCAQTLQSRNRGEELCPLCRTPIQEYQRIFLP
;
A
#
# COMPACT_ATOMS: atom_id res chain seq x y z
N ILE A 1 25.28 1.13 -43.16
CA ILE A 1 26.04 1.20 -41.89
C ILE A 1 27.45 1.54 -42.30
N GLU A 2 27.83 2.79 -42.13
CA GLU A 2 29.12 3.35 -42.54
C GLU A 2 30.16 2.92 -41.49
N THR A 3 31.11 2.07 -41.87
CA THR A 3 32.17 1.60 -40.98
C THR A 3 33.33 2.60 -41.02
N ARG A 4 33.42 3.45 -40.00
CA ARG A 4 34.56 4.36 -39.80
C ARG A 4 35.72 3.57 -39.21
N GLU A 5 36.77 3.33 -40.01
CA GLU A 5 38.02 2.76 -39.51
C GLU A 5 38.86 3.90 -38.92
N GLU A 6 39.01 3.93 -37.60
CA GLU A 6 39.80 4.93 -36.89
C GLU A 6 41.12 4.28 -36.46
N MET A 7 42.25 4.85 -36.88
CA MET A 7 43.56 4.34 -36.50
C MET A 7 43.79 4.59 -35.01
N LEU A 8 43.98 3.52 -34.24
CA LEU A 8 44.38 3.60 -32.83
C LEU A 8 45.78 4.22 -32.73
N LEU A 9 45.95 5.14 -31.76
CA LEU A 9 47.26 5.68 -31.44
C LEU A 9 48.18 4.57 -30.91
N VAL A 10 49.44 4.60 -31.33
CA VAL A 10 50.48 3.72 -30.80
C VAL A 10 50.57 3.97 -29.29
N ASP A 11 50.58 2.90 -28.49
CA ASP A 11 50.54 2.89 -27.02
C ASP A 11 49.18 3.11 -26.32
N SER A 12 48.05 3.11 -27.04
CA SER A 12 46.74 3.10 -26.39
C SER A 12 46.44 1.75 -25.71
N SER A 13 46.10 1.77 -24.42
CA SER A 13 45.69 0.56 -23.69
C SER A 13 44.30 0.11 -24.13
N LEU A 14 44.15 -1.16 -24.49
CA LEU A 14 42.90 -1.68 -25.02
C LEU A 14 42.45 -2.91 -24.23
N THR A 15 41.21 -2.88 -23.75
CA THR A 15 40.62 -3.97 -22.97
C THR A 15 39.87 -4.90 -23.91
N GLY A 16 40.40 -6.11 -24.09
CA GLY A 16 39.72 -7.19 -24.80
C GLY A 16 38.93 -8.07 -23.84
N VAL A 17 37.65 -8.30 -24.12
CA VAL A 17 36.80 -9.26 -23.41
C VAL A 17 36.57 -10.47 -24.30
N GLY A 18 37.04 -11.64 -23.86
CA GLY A 18 36.96 -12.89 -24.61
C GLY A 18 37.38 -14.11 -23.79
N CYS A 19 37.41 -15.27 -24.43
CA CYS A 19 37.91 -16.50 -23.83
C CYS A 19 39.41 -16.63 -24.06
N LEU A 20 40.17 -17.00 -23.03
CA LEU A 20 41.59 -17.30 -23.18
C LEU A 20 41.75 -18.77 -23.57
N GLU A 21 42.36 -19.03 -24.73
CA GLU A 21 42.69 -20.36 -25.21
C GLU A 21 44.20 -20.51 -25.38
N LYS A 22 44.75 -21.63 -24.94
CA LYS A 22 46.19 -21.90 -24.95
C LYS A 22 46.57 -22.57 -26.26
N GLN A 23 47.44 -21.93 -27.06
CA GLN A 23 47.97 -22.52 -28.27
C GLN A 23 49.04 -23.59 -27.98
N SER A 24 49.30 -24.45 -28.96
CA SER A 24 50.28 -25.54 -28.89
C SER A 24 51.72 -25.09 -28.65
N ASN A 25 52.02 -23.82 -28.95
CA ASN A 25 53.30 -23.16 -28.68
C ASN A 25 53.41 -22.56 -27.25
N GLY A 26 52.39 -22.73 -26.40
CA GLY A 26 52.36 -22.21 -25.04
C GLY A 26 51.89 -20.75 -24.90
N ILE A 27 51.57 -20.07 -25.99
CA ILE A 27 51.08 -18.69 -26.00
C ILE A 27 49.56 -18.69 -25.72
N TRP A 28 49.11 -17.78 -24.86
CA TRP A 28 47.68 -17.57 -24.58
C TRP A 28 47.10 -16.57 -25.57
N CYS A 29 46.03 -16.97 -26.28
CA CYS A 29 45.33 -16.12 -27.23
C CYS A 29 43.92 -15.81 -26.72
N LEU A 30 43.52 -14.55 -26.87
CA LEU A 30 42.15 -14.13 -26.58
C LEU A 30 41.28 -14.41 -27.82
N VAL A 31 40.33 -15.31 -27.67
CA VAL A 31 39.41 -15.74 -28.73
C VAL A 31 38.02 -15.14 -28.45
N PRO A 32 37.33 -14.59 -29.47
CA PRO A 32 35.97 -14.09 -29.33
C PRO A 32 35.02 -15.20 -28.84
N HIS A 33 34.11 -14.87 -27.92
CA HIS A 33 33.18 -15.85 -27.38
C HIS A 33 32.15 -16.26 -28.44
N LYS A 34 31.97 -17.58 -28.67
CA LYS A 34 31.15 -18.14 -29.76
C LYS A 34 29.72 -17.60 -29.86
N LYS A 35 29.13 -17.15 -28.75
CA LYS A 35 27.75 -16.63 -28.70
C LYS A 35 27.63 -15.09 -28.74
N TRP A 36 28.64 -14.34 -28.29
CA TRP A 36 28.53 -12.89 -28.04
C TRP A 36 29.60 -12.09 -28.82
N GLY A 37 30.47 -12.77 -29.58
CA GLY A 37 31.62 -12.14 -30.24
C GLY A 37 32.73 -11.80 -29.24
N GLY A 38 33.78 -11.15 -29.74
CA GLY A 38 34.82 -10.54 -28.92
C GLY A 38 34.61 -9.05 -28.91
N ILE A 39 34.68 -8.43 -27.74
CA ILE A 39 34.54 -6.98 -27.60
C ILE A 39 35.92 -6.42 -27.30
N LEU A 40 36.36 -5.49 -28.14
CA LEU A 40 37.58 -4.71 -27.98
C LEU A 40 37.14 -3.28 -27.66
N THR A 41 37.42 -2.84 -26.44
CA THR A 41 37.02 -1.50 -25.97
C THR A 41 38.22 -0.75 -25.40
N GLN A 42 38.28 0.55 -25.67
CA GLN A 42 39.29 1.45 -25.10
C GLN A 42 38.99 1.80 -23.63
N SER A 43 37.76 1.55 -23.17
CA SER A 43 37.37 1.79 -21.78
C SER A 43 38.02 0.79 -20.85
N SER A 44 38.47 1.25 -19.69
CA SER A 44 39.03 0.37 -18.67
C SER A 44 37.93 -0.50 -18.03
N ARG A 45 38.27 -1.69 -17.54
CA ARG A 45 37.33 -2.56 -16.82
C ARG A 45 36.61 -1.84 -15.67
N ALA A 46 37.30 -0.92 -14.99
CA ALA A 46 36.75 -0.16 -13.87
C ALA A 46 35.66 0.83 -14.33
N GLU A 47 35.86 1.47 -15.48
CA GLU A 47 34.97 2.47 -16.06
C GLU A 47 33.65 1.86 -16.54
N ILE A 48 33.72 0.68 -17.16
CA ILE A 48 32.54 -0.09 -17.59
C ILE A 48 31.69 -0.53 -16.38
N ILE A 49 32.35 -0.89 -15.28
CA ILE A 49 31.66 -1.30 -14.05
C ILE A 49 31.01 -0.10 -13.35
N SER A 50 31.65 1.08 -13.34
CA SER A 50 31.07 2.29 -12.76
C SER A 50 29.87 2.79 -13.56
N GLU A 51 29.94 2.76 -14.90
CA GLU A 51 28.83 3.23 -15.75
C GLU A 51 27.57 2.38 -15.58
N TYR A 52 27.72 1.05 -15.47
CA TYR A 52 26.60 0.15 -15.18
C TYR A 52 26.04 0.33 -13.77
N ARG A 53 26.90 0.62 -12.79
CA ARG A 53 26.49 0.84 -11.39
C ARG A 53 25.70 2.13 -11.25
N ASP A 54 26.14 3.21 -11.90
CA ASP A 54 25.47 4.51 -11.86
C ASP A 54 24.12 4.47 -12.57
N ARG A 55 24.03 3.78 -13.70
CA ARG A 55 22.76 3.60 -14.42
C ARG A 55 21.73 2.79 -13.61
N SER A 56 22.18 1.81 -12.83
CA SER A 56 21.33 0.99 -11.97
C SER A 56 20.88 1.74 -10.70
N TYR A 57 21.71 2.68 -10.20
CA TYR A 57 21.41 3.46 -9.01
C TYR A 57 20.15 4.33 -9.20
N TYR A 58 20.07 5.07 -10.31
CA TYR A 58 18.90 5.90 -10.60
C TYR A 58 17.62 5.09 -10.76
N VAL A 59 17.67 3.96 -11.48
CA VAL A 59 16.51 3.08 -11.67
C VAL A 59 16.00 2.56 -10.32
N ARG A 60 16.90 2.19 -9.42
CA ARG A 60 16.54 1.73 -8.07
C ARG A 60 15.88 2.83 -7.26
N ILE A 61 16.41 4.06 -7.29
CA ILE A 61 15.81 5.20 -6.59
C ILE A 61 14.40 5.48 -7.14
N PHE A 62 14.26 5.60 -8.46
CA PHE A 62 12.96 5.90 -9.08
C PHE A 62 11.92 4.83 -8.75
N SER A 63 12.29 3.55 -8.76
CA SER A 63 11.39 2.46 -8.37
C SER A 63 10.92 2.55 -6.92
N ILE A 64 11.80 2.93 -5.99
CA ILE A 64 11.45 3.07 -4.57
C ILE A 64 10.52 4.27 -4.37
N CYS A 65 10.85 5.42 -4.97
CA CYS A 65 10.01 6.62 -4.88
C CYS A 65 8.60 6.37 -5.42
N PHE A 66 8.48 5.69 -6.57
CA PHE A 66 7.17 5.36 -7.15
C PHE A 66 6.37 4.42 -6.24
N GLY A 67 7.02 3.46 -5.58
CA GLY A 67 6.40 2.60 -4.58
C GLY A 67 5.83 3.38 -3.38
N ILE A 68 6.60 4.32 -2.82
CA ILE A 68 6.17 5.14 -1.68
C ILE A 68 4.96 6.01 -2.07
N VAL A 69 5.00 6.65 -3.24
CA VAL A 69 3.90 7.47 -3.75
C VAL A 69 2.64 6.63 -3.97
N ALA A 70 2.77 5.43 -4.54
CA ALA A 70 1.66 4.52 -4.75
C ALA A 70 1.01 4.09 -3.42
N ILE A 71 1.80 3.74 -2.40
CA ILE A 71 1.28 3.35 -1.09
C ILE A 71 0.60 4.54 -0.39
N GLY A 72 1.22 5.72 -0.44
CA GLY A 72 0.64 6.95 0.13
C GLY A 72 -0.69 7.32 -0.51
N THR A 73 -0.77 7.29 -1.84
CA THR A 73 -2.01 7.57 -2.58
C THR A 73 -3.10 6.53 -2.31
N ALA A 74 -2.76 5.25 -2.29
CA ALA A 74 -3.71 4.19 -1.95
C ALA A 74 -4.28 4.37 -0.53
N THR A 75 -3.42 4.63 0.45
CA THR A 75 -3.82 4.88 1.84
C THR A 75 -4.71 6.11 1.96
N TYR A 76 -4.35 7.21 1.28
CA TYR A 76 -5.17 8.42 1.23
C TYR A 76 -6.55 8.16 0.62
N LEU A 77 -6.62 7.41 -0.49
CA LEU A 77 -7.89 7.06 -1.13
C LEU A 77 -8.75 6.17 -0.25
N ILE A 78 -8.17 5.17 0.43
CA ILE A 78 -8.88 4.30 1.38
C ILE A 78 -9.42 5.14 2.54
N HIS A 79 -8.58 5.99 3.14
CA HIS A 79 -8.99 6.87 4.23
C HIS A 79 -10.09 7.84 3.78
N LYS A 80 -9.96 8.44 2.59
CA LYS A 80 -10.94 9.33 1.99
C LYS A 80 -12.25 8.62 1.67
N TYR A 81 -12.21 7.38 1.19
CA TYR A 81 -13.39 6.56 0.92
C TYR A 81 -14.11 6.23 2.23
N TYR A 82 -13.38 5.74 3.23
CA TYR A 82 -13.91 5.45 4.56
C TYR A 82 -14.54 6.69 5.20
N PHE A 83 -13.84 7.83 5.14
CA PHE A 83 -14.32 9.10 5.70
C PHE A 83 -15.47 9.74 4.91
N LYS A 84 -15.49 9.60 3.57
CA LYS A 84 -16.61 10.11 2.75
C LYS A 84 -17.90 9.33 3.03
N ASN A 85 -17.80 8.01 3.21
CA ASN A 85 -18.95 7.19 3.60
C ASN A 85 -19.47 7.58 5.01
N ARG A 86 -18.59 8.05 5.91
CA ARG A 86 -19.00 8.63 7.21
C ARG A 86 -19.84 9.91 7.09
N ARG A 87 -19.56 10.80 6.13
CA ARG A 87 -20.26 12.09 6.02
C ARG A 87 -21.75 11.97 5.70
N GLN A 88 -22.20 10.91 5.04
CA GLN A 88 -23.62 10.71 4.77
C GLN A 88 -24.44 10.36 6.02
N ILE A 89 -23.78 9.83 7.06
CA ILE A 89 -24.45 9.30 8.26
C ILE A 89 -24.60 10.37 9.35
N ASN A 90 -23.61 11.28 9.46
CA ASN A 90 -23.71 12.46 10.32
C ASN A 90 -24.71 13.52 9.79
N ARG A 91 -25.42 13.26 8.69
CA ARG A 91 -26.48 14.13 8.15
C ARG A 91 -27.89 13.74 8.59
N LEU A 92 -28.08 12.74 9.46
CA LEU A 92 -29.35 12.68 10.17
C LEU A 92 -29.42 13.89 11.11
N PRO A 93 -30.47 14.72 11.04
CA PRO A 93 -30.52 15.97 11.78
C PRO A 93 -30.59 15.63 13.27
N ASN A 94 -29.63 16.15 14.04
CA ASN A 94 -29.79 16.32 15.47
C ASN A 94 -31.01 17.22 15.70
N ILE A 95 -32.17 16.60 15.96
CA ILE A 95 -33.34 17.29 16.51
C ILE A 95 -33.17 17.30 18.04
N LEU A 96 -32.07 17.88 18.52
CA LEU A 96 -31.90 18.15 19.94
C LEU A 96 -31.78 19.66 20.11
N PRO A 97 -32.67 20.32 20.86
CA PRO A 97 -32.51 21.72 21.19
C PRO A 97 -31.24 21.86 22.02
N ALA A 98 -30.33 22.74 21.58
CA ALA A 98 -29.13 23.10 22.32
C ALA A 98 -29.53 23.74 23.65
N ASN A 99 -29.72 22.93 24.69
CA ASN A 99 -29.87 23.43 26.05
C ASN A 99 -28.47 23.61 26.64
N ASN A 100 -27.99 24.85 26.60
CA ASN A 100 -26.73 25.30 27.20
C ASN A 100 -26.79 25.22 28.73
N ASN A 101 -26.68 24.01 29.29
CA ASN A 101 -26.33 23.82 30.69
C ASN A 101 -25.01 23.05 30.76
N ASN A 102 -23.99 23.79 31.21
CA ASN A 102 -22.57 23.48 31.18
C ASN A 102 -22.11 22.38 32.15
N GLU A 103 -22.80 21.24 32.27
CA GLU A 103 -22.34 20.12 33.10
C GLU A 103 -22.89 18.79 32.58
N THR A 104 -22.17 18.09 31.68
CA THR A 104 -22.58 16.73 31.27
C THR A 104 -21.39 15.78 31.14
N ASP A 105 -21.04 15.19 32.27
CA ASP A 105 -20.81 13.76 32.46
C ASP A 105 -20.29 12.96 31.24
N ASP A 106 -18.96 12.78 31.18
CA ASP A 106 -18.25 11.87 30.26
C ASP A 106 -18.83 10.43 30.28
N GLN A 107 -19.57 10.03 31.32
CA GLN A 107 -20.20 8.72 31.38
C GLN A 107 -21.50 8.62 30.56
N THR A 108 -22.21 9.73 30.35
CA THR A 108 -23.49 9.74 29.62
C THR A 108 -23.27 9.72 28.11
N THR A 109 -22.26 10.43 27.60
CA THR A 109 -21.84 10.35 26.18
C THR A 109 -21.31 8.97 25.81
N ALA A 110 -20.54 8.33 26.71
CA ALA A 110 -20.08 6.95 26.51
C ALA A 110 -21.25 5.94 26.42
N ARG A 111 -22.36 6.18 27.14
CA ARG A 111 -23.56 5.31 27.09
C ARG A 111 -24.34 5.42 25.80
N LEU A 112 -24.17 6.49 25.03
CA LEU A 112 -24.86 6.72 23.76
C LEU A 112 -24.01 6.32 22.55
N GLN A 113 -22.79 5.82 22.75
CA GLN A 113 -21.88 5.42 21.67
C GLN A 113 -21.96 3.93 21.33
N CYS A 114 -21.79 3.62 20.05
CA CYS A 114 -21.76 2.26 19.52
C CYS A 114 -20.65 1.43 20.17
N VAL A 115 -20.97 0.26 20.69
CA VAL A 115 -20.02 -0.61 21.41
C VAL A 115 -18.93 -1.21 20.52
N ILE A 116 -19.09 -1.11 19.19
CA ILE A 116 -18.13 -1.63 18.21
C ILE A 116 -17.12 -0.57 17.79
N CYS A 117 -17.58 0.63 17.42
CA CYS A 117 -16.70 1.69 16.94
C CYS A 117 -16.35 2.75 17.99
N LEU A 118 -17.08 2.78 19.12
CA LEU A 118 -16.91 3.73 20.24
C LEU A 118 -16.86 5.20 19.80
N GLU A 119 -17.52 5.54 18.69
CA GLU A 119 -17.39 6.86 18.08
C GLU A 119 -18.72 7.41 17.55
N ASN A 120 -19.53 6.55 16.91
CA ASN A 120 -20.84 6.95 16.42
C ASN A 120 -21.93 6.64 17.45
N GLU A 121 -23.01 7.41 17.45
CA GLU A 121 -24.14 7.17 18.34
C GLU A 121 -24.91 5.88 18.02
N ILE A 122 -25.53 5.31 19.04
CA ILE A 122 -26.37 4.12 18.94
C ILE A 122 -27.68 4.49 18.23
N MET A 123 -28.07 3.69 17.24
CA MET A 123 -29.30 3.89 16.48
C MET A 123 -30.14 2.62 16.35
N TYR A 124 -29.64 1.48 16.83
CA TYR A 124 -30.29 0.18 16.67
C TYR A 124 -30.38 -0.57 17.99
N SER A 125 -31.55 -1.17 18.23
CA SER A 125 -31.80 -2.19 19.24
C SER A 125 -31.78 -3.58 18.60
N LEU A 126 -31.18 -4.55 19.30
CA LEU A 126 -30.99 -5.92 18.84
C LEU A 126 -32.10 -6.83 19.37
N GLN A 127 -32.93 -7.39 18.50
CA GLN A 127 -34.01 -8.30 18.90
C GLN A 127 -33.54 -9.76 18.89
N PRO A 128 -33.98 -10.61 19.84
CA PRO A 128 -35.00 -10.36 20.87
C PRO A 128 -34.45 -9.79 22.19
N CYS A 129 -33.13 -9.62 22.34
CA CYS A 129 -32.53 -9.22 23.61
C CYS A 129 -32.72 -7.74 24.01
N SER A 130 -33.23 -6.91 23.08
CA SER A 130 -33.46 -5.48 23.22
C SER A 130 -32.24 -4.65 23.68
N HIS A 131 -31.02 -5.10 23.37
CA HIS A 131 -29.83 -4.34 23.71
C HIS A 131 -29.57 -3.24 22.69
N LEU A 132 -29.40 -2.02 23.20
CA LEU A 132 -28.96 -0.85 22.44
C LEU A 132 -27.43 -0.87 22.39
N GLY A 133 -26.84 -0.94 21.19
CA GLY A 133 -25.37 -0.95 21.12
C GLY A 133 -24.75 -0.66 19.76
N LEU A 134 -25.52 -0.54 18.68
CA LEU A 134 -24.97 -0.42 17.34
C LEU A 134 -25.36 0.88 16.65
N CYS A 135 -24.38 1.50 15.98
CA CYS A 135 -24.65 2.51 14.96
C CYS A 135 -25.04 1.87 13.63
N HIS A 136 -25.55 2.67 12.70
CA HIS A 136 -25.99 2.22 11.37
C HIS A 136 -24.93 1.43 10.60
N LEU A 137 -23.67 1.90 10.57
CA LEU A 137 -22.59 1.22 9.85
C LEU A 137 -22.26 -0.15 10.45
N CYS A 138 -22.18 -0.21 11.78
CA CYS A 138 -21.83 -1.43 12.49
C CYS A 138 -22.93 -2.48 12.35
N ALA A 139 -24.21 -2.08 12.40
CA ALA A 139 -25.34 -2.96 12.13
C ALA A 139 -25.31 -3.50 10.68
N GLN A 140 -25.13 -2.63 9.68
CA GLN A 140 -25.05 -3.07 8.28
C GLN A 140 -23.84 -3.97 8.01
N THR A 141 -22.71 -3.67 8.66
CA THR A 141 -21.49 -4.49 8.53
C THR A 141 -21.71 -5.88 9.09
N LEU A 142 -22.36 -6.00 10.26
CA LEU A 142 -22.73 -7.28 10.85
C LEU A 142 -23.66 -8.08 9.93
N GLN A 143 -24.71 -7.45 9.41
CA GLN A 143 -25.64 -8.05 8.44
C GLN A 143 -24.94 -8.54 7.16
N SER A 144 -23.90 -7.83 6.70
CA SER A 144 -23.19 -8.14 5.46
C SER A 144 -22.11 -9.23 5.58
N ARG A 145 -21.55 -9.46 6.77
CA ARG A 145 -20.37 -10.33 6.98
C ARG A 145 -20.72 -11.81 7.23
N ASN A 146 -21.99 -12.18 7.10
CA ASN A 146 -22.58 -13.46 7.50
C ASN A 146 -21.82 -14.72 7.07
N ARG A 147 -21.00 -15.26 7.99
CA ARG A 147 -20.43 -16.61 7.97
C ARG A 147 -20.85 -17.47 9.18
N GLY A 148 -21.88 -17.05 9.95
CA GLY A 148 -22.39 -17.76 11.14
C GLY A 148 -23.61 -17.07 11.75
N GLU A 149 -24.05 -17.52 12.93
CA GLU A 149 -25.12 -16.86 13.71
C GLU A 149 -24.65 -15.47 14.20
N GLU A 150 -25.42 -14.43 13.84
CA GLU A 150 -25.17 -13.07 14.31
C GLU A 150 -25.49 -12.99 15.82
N LEU A 151 -24.48 -12.77 16.67
CA LEU A 151 -24.67 -12.71 18.12
C LEU A 151 -24.61 -11.26 18.62
N CYS A 152 -25.47 -10.92 19.57
CA CYS A 152 -25.43 -9.63 20.24
C CYS A 152 -24.07 -9.43 20.96
N PRO A 153 -23.35 -8.32 20.76
CA PRO A 153 -22.04 -8.10 21.38
C PRO A 153 -22.12 -7.96 22.91
N LEU A 154 -23.30 -7.63 23.45
CA LEU A 154 -23.52 -7.43 24.88
C LEU A 154 -23.86 -8.73 25.62
N CYS A 155 -24.88 -9.47 25.15
CA CYS A 155 -25.38 -10.68 25.83
C CYS A 155 -25.20 -11.99 25.06
N ARG A 156 -24.63 -11.94 23.84
CA ARG A 156 -24.41 -13.09 22.95
C ARG A 156 -25.68 -13.84 22.53
N THR A 157 -26.86 -13.26 22.70
CA THR A 157 -28.11 -13.81 22.14
C THR A 157 -28.10 -13.67 20.61
N PRO A 158 -28.56 -14.69 19.86
CA PRO A 158 -28.67 -14.58 18.40
C PRO A 158 -29.62 -13.45 18.00
N ILE A 159 -29.13 -12.57 17.15
CA ILE A 159 -29.85 -11.43 16.61
C ILE A 159 -30.78 -11.93 15.51
N GLN A 160 -32.07 -11.68 15.68
CA GLN A 160 -33.09 -12.00 14.69
C GLN A 160 -33.46 -10.78 13.85
N GLU A 161 -33.45 -9.60 14.46
CA GLU A 161 -33.83 -8.35 13.81
C GLU A 161 -33.08 -7.15 14.42
N TYR A 162 -32.81 -6.15 13.57
CA TYR A 162 -32.23 -4.87 13.96
C TYR A 162 -33.30 -3.78 13.91
N GLN A 163 -33.82 -3.40 15.06
CA GLN A 163 -34.84 -2.36 15.14
C GLN A 163 -34.19 -0.98 15.28
N ARG A 164 -34.47 -0.08 14.34
CA ARG A 164 -33.98 1.30 14.43
C ARG A 164 -34.75 2.05 15.52
N ILE A 165 -34.01 2.72 16.39
CA ILE A 165 -34.54 3.52 17.50
C ILE A 165 -34.16 4.99 17.31
N PHE A 166 -35.00 5.86 17.84
CA PHE A 166 -34.76 7.29 17.90
C PHE A 166 -34.73 7.67 19.37
N LEU A 167 -33.55 8.02 19.85
CA LEU A 167 -33.35 8.52 21.21
C LEU A 167 -33.79 10.00 21.23
N PRO A 168 -34.59 10.42 22.23
CA PRO A 168 -35.10 11.79 22.34
C PRO A 168 -34.03 12.79 22.81
#